data_AF-A0AAE0AWE5-F1
#
_entry.id   AF-A0AAE0AWE5-F1
#
_cell.length_a   1.000
_cell.length_b   1.000
_cell.length_c   1.000
_cell.angle_alpha   90.00
_cell.angle_beta   90.00
_cell.angle_gamma   90.00
#
_symmetry.space_group_name_H-M   'P 1'
#
loop_
_entity.id
_entity.type
_entity.pdbx_description
1 polymer ?
#
loop_
_entity_poly.entity_id
_entity_poly.type
_entity_poly.pdbx_seq_one_letter_code
_entity_poly.pdbx_strand_id
1 'polypeptide(L)'
;MSSAFLCILRNKTNNRAIVFPPSSPSLSKAKMALRKKQKTCVETVTEKLDLFDGLPDDLVVFVLAKLSTSASRPSDFINTIVTCKRLSRLGKHPLVLSKAGSKALAVKANNWSDSAHRFLVRCVVAGNTEACYTLGMIRFYCLQNRASGMSLMAKAAVKSHPSALYSLSVIQFNGSGVSKNQKNLSSGFTLCARAAFLGHVDAIRELGHCLLDGYGVVQDIPKGRQILIEANAREFMLTLSAMMKHQQQPMFHQCDQFGCFNGSVNPDCPLLSDFGYNVGGLEVHPVNTFLREWFGSGKGVLAHGLRNCSYIGCGRPETRSHEFRRCSACGLVNYCSRGCQALDWRSKHKMECIPIQRWENQEGGGDVVVEGMAGIEDVEGDHDLAVDGRD
;
A
#
# COMPACT_ATOMS: atom_id res chain seq x y z
N MET A 1 20.54 29.70 -0.15
CA MET A 1 21.22 28.82 -1.13
C MET A 1 20.55 27.46 -1.08
N SER A 2 20.03 26.83 -2.14
CA SER A 2 19.50 27.32 -3.43
C SER A 2 18.46 26.27 -3.85
N SER A 3 17.17 26.61 -4.04
CA SER A 3 16.61 27.11 -5.31
C SER A 3 17.24 26.49 -6.57
N ALA A 4 16.86 25.24 -6.90
CA ALA A 4 17.04 24.62 -8.22
C ALA A 4 16.31 23.26 -8.36
N PHE A 5 14.97 23.22 -8.36
CA PHE A 5 14.22 22.01 -8.81
C PHE A 5 12.82 22.36 -9.35
N LEU A 6 12.72 23.40 -10.19
CA LEU A 6 11.44 23.88 -10.74
C LEU A 6 11.60 24.37 -12.19
N CYS A 7 12.01 23.47 -13.10
CA CYS A 7 11.81 23.61 -14.56
C CYS A 7 12.12 22.32 -15.34
N ILE A 8 11.18 21.38 -15.37
CA ILE A 8 10.77 20.60 -16.56
C ILE A 8 9.41 19.94 -16.24
N LEU A 9 8.43 19.79 -17.14
CA LEU A 9 8.29 20.19 -18.56
C LEU A 9 7.04 21.09 -18.74
N ARG A 10 7.02 21.91 -19.80
CA ARG A 10 5.78 22.26 -20.52
C ARG A 10 5.62 21.26 -21.66
N ASN A 11 4.42 20.74 -21.90
CA ASN A 11 4.08 20.23 -23.22
C ASN A 11 2.68 20.70 -23.64
N LYS A 12 2.59 21.31 -24.81
CA LYS A 12 1.33 21.82 -25.41
C LYS A 12 0.72 20.69 -26.22
N THR A 13 -0.54 20.31 -25.96
CA THR A 13 -1.56 19.89 -26.96
C THR A 13 -2.80 19.29 -26.30
N ASN A 14 -3.72 20.13 -25.82
CA ASN A 14 -5.15 20.07 -26.23
C ASN A 14 -5.96 21.19 -25.55
N ASN A 15 -6.44 22.15 -26.35
CA ASN A 15 -7.41 23.14 -25.90
C ASN A 15 -8.82 22.52 -25.97
N ARG A 16 -9.35 22.06 -24.84
CA ARG A 16 -10.79 21.92 -24.64
C ARG A 16 -11.19 22.43 -23.26
N ALA A 17 -11.42 23.73 -23.18
CA ALA A 17 -12.15 24.33 -22.07
C ALA A 17 -13.59 23.82 -22.10
N ILE A 18 -14.04 23.17 -21.02
CA ILE A 18 -15.45 22.83 -20.85
C ILE A 18 -16.14 24.08 -20.33
N VAL A 19 -16.81 24.79 -21.23
CA VAL A 19 -17.65 25.96 -20.91
C VAL A 19 -18.97 25.45 -20.34
N PHE A 20 -19.34 25.89 -19.14
CA PHE A 20 -20.69 25.74 -18.61
C PHE A 20 -21.41 27.10 -18.72
N PRO A 21 -22.65 27.15 -19.22
CA PRO A 21 -23.37 28.41 -19.41
C PRO A 21 -23.86 29.00 -18.07
N PRO A 22 -23.95 30.34 -17.95
CA PRO A 22 -24.58 30.98 -16.81
C PRO A 22 -26.10 31.09 -16.99
N SER A 23 -26.87 30.80 -15.96
CA SER A 23 -28.29 31.16 -15.91
C SER A 23 -28.78 31.35 -14.48
N SER A 24 -28.65 32.58 -13.97
CA SER A 24 -29.61 33.13 -13.03
C SER A 24 -30.79 33.74 -13.81
N PRO A 25 -31.97 33.82 -13.18
CA PRO A 25 -32.73 35.05 -13.29
C PRO A 25 -33.11 35.62 -11.91
N SER A 26 -33.46 36.90 -11.93
CA SER A 26 -33.56 37.77 -10.77
C SER A 26 -34.88 37.69 -9.99
N LEU A 27 -34.76 38.10 -8.73
CA LEU A 27 -35.81 38.45 -7.77
C LEU A 27 -36.99 39.24 -8.38
N SER A 28 -38.24 38.80 -8.16
CA SER A 28 -39.33 39.74 -7.80
C SER A 28 -40.48 39.09 -7.00
N LYS A 29 -40.74 39.72 -5.84
CA LYS A 29 -41.91 39.72 -4.94
C LYS A 29 -43.10 38.77 -5.21
N ALA A 30 -43.41 37.95 -4.19
CA ALA A 30 -44.77 37.82 -3.67
C ALA A 30 -44.74 37.66 -2.14
N LYS A 31 -45.38 38.58 -1.40
CA LYS A 31 -45.62 38.45 0.04
C LYS A 31 -46.97 37.76 0.24
N MET A 32 -47.02 36.66 0.98
CA MET A 32 -48.18 36.36 1.83
C MET A 32 -47.71 35.73 3.15
N ALA A 33 -48.15 36.32 4.25
CA ALA A 33 -47.89 35.82 5.59
C ALA A 33 -48.90 34.72 5.94
N LEU A 34 -48.43 33.55 6.37
CA LEU A 34 -49.28 32.59 7.08
C LEU A 34 -48.88 32.53 8.56
N ARG A 35 -49.77 33.09 9.37
CA ARG A 35 -49.64 33.32 10.82
C ARG A 35 -49.74 32.00 11.58
N LYS A 36 -48.61 31.32 11.85
CA LYS A 36 -48.61 30.11 12.70
C LYS A 36 -48.65 30.53 14.18
N LYS A 37 -49.73 30.17 14.88
CA LYS A 37 -49.99 30.55 16.28
C LYS A 37 -48.81 30.22 17.19
N GLN A 38 -48.39 31.20 18.01
CA GLN A 38 -47.75 30.88 19.29
C GLN A 38 -48.73 30.03 20.10
N LYS A 39 -48.31 28.82 20.47
CA LYS A 39 -48.95 28.06 21.54
C LYS A 39 -47.96 28.03 22.71
N THR A 40 -48.13 28.96 23.62
CA THR A 40 -47.55 28.88 24.96
C THR A 40 -48.16 27.67 25.66
N CYS A 41 -47.44 26.55 25.70
CA CYS A 41 -47.62 25.56 26.75
C CYS A 41 -46.55 25.81 27.80
N VAL A 42 -46.96 26.31 28.97
CA VAL A 42 -46.19 26.11 30.20
C VAL A 42 -46.49 24.69 30.65
N GLU A 43 -45.72 23.74 30.14
CA GLU A 43 -45.72 22.36 30.60
C GLU A 43 -44.50 22.18 31.50
N THR A 44 -44.73 22.22 32.81
CA THR A 44 -43.78 21.76 33.82
C THR A 44 -43.65 20.24 33.73
N VAL A 45 -42.90 19.78 32.75
CA VAL A 45 -42.39 18.41 32.67
C VAL A 45 -40.90 18.50 32.96
N THR A 46 -40.46 17.87 34.05
CA THR A 46 -39.05 17.58 34.32
C THR A 46 -38.55 16.46 33.40
N GLU A 47 -38.78 16.64 32.09
CA GLU A 47 -38.17 15.84 31.06
C GLU A 47 -36.69 16.20 31.05
N LYS A 48 -35.90 15.19 31.41
CA LYS A 48 -34.45 15.26 31.47
C LYS A 48 -33.93 15.39 30.04
N LEU A 49 -33.95 16.62 29.51
CA LEU A 49 -33.48 16.95 28.16
C LEU A 49 -32.16 16.25 27.93
N ASP A 50 -32.14 15.31 26.98
CA ASP A 50 -30.89 14.67 26.60
C ASP A 50 -30.01 15.76 25.98
N LEU A 51 -28.99 16.16 26.75
CA LEU A 51 -28.05 17.20 26.36
C LEU A 51 -27.40 16.90 25.00
N PHE A 52 -27.34 15.62 24.63
CA PHE A 52 -26.89 15.19 23.31
C PHE A 52 -27.85 15.61 22.18
N ASP A 53 -29.16 15.43 22.35
CA ASP A 53 -30.15 15.80 21.32
C ASP A 53 -30.27 17.31 21.12
N GLY A 54 -29.94 18.11 22.13
CA GLY A 54 -29.81 19.56 22.02
C GLY A 54 -28.56 20.07 21.28
N LEU A 55 -27.54 19.21 21.05
CA LEU A 55 -26.32 19.64 20.33
C LEU A 55 -26.62 19.98 18.86
N PRO A 56 -25.99 21.01 18.27
CA PRO A 56 -25.96 21.21 16.83
C PRO A 56 -25.30 20.04 16.04
N ASP A 57 -25.86 19.69 14.88
CA ASP A 57 -25.38 18.58 14.04
C ASP A 57 -23.94 18.77 13.53
N ASP A 58 -23.49 20.01 13.34
CA ASP A 58 -22.13 20.37 12.92
C ASP A 58 -21.09 20.11 14.01
N LEU A 59 -21.41 20.36 15.28
CA LEU A 59 -20.56 19.98 16.41
C LEU A 59 -20.42 18.46 16.51
N VAL A 60 -21.53 17.72 16.33
CA VAL A 60 -21.51 16.25 16.33
C VAL A 60 -20.71 15.71 15.14
N VAL A 61 -20.81 16.32 13.95
CA VAL A 61 -19.97 16.02 12.79
C VAL A 61 -18.49 16.31 13.05
N PHE A 62 -18.15 17.40 13.73
CA PHE A 62 -16.77 17.71 14.09
C PHE A 62 -16.18 16.68 15.07
N VAL A 63 -16.92 16.31 16.11
CA VAL A 63 -16.53 15.25 17.06
C VAL A 63 -16.36 13.92 16.34
N LEU A 64 -17.32 13.52 15.50
CA LEU A 64 -17.22 12.29 14.70
C LEU A 64 -16.03 12.31 13.73
N ALA A 65 -15.71 13.45 13.12
CA ALA A 65 -14.53 13.57 12.26
C ALA A 65 -13.24 13.36 13.05
N LYS A 66 -13.12 13.94 14.26
CA LYS A 66 -11.99 13.70 15.17
C LYS A 66 -11.88 12.22 15.56
N LEU A 67 -12.98 11.61 16.02
CA LEU A 67 -13.03 10.18 16.36
C LEU A 67 -12.65 9.29 15.17
N SER A 68 -13.13 9.59 13.96
CA SER A 68 -12.76 8.84 12.75
C SER A 68 -11.26 8.96 12.41
N THR A 69 -10.63 10.10 12.75
CA THR A 69 -9.19 10.32 12.53
C THR A 69 -8.36 9.52 13.55
N SER A 70 -8.78 9.48 14.81
CA SER A 70 -8.02 8.89 15.93
C SER A 70 -8.39 7.44 16.28
N ALA A 71 -9.39 6.84 15.62
CA ALA A 71 -9.83 5.47 15.89
C ALA A 71 -8.68 4.45 15.74
N SER A 72 -8.52 3.58 16.73
CA SER A 72 -7.42 2.61 16.80
C SER A 72 -7.63 1.38 15.89
N ARG A 73 -8.89 1.13 15.53
CA ARG A 73 -9.38 0.03 14.68
C ARG A 73 -10.71 0.43 14.06
N PRO A 74 -11.17 -0.20 12.95
CA PRO A 74 -12.42 0.18 12.29
C PRO A 74 -13.65 0.09 13.19
N SER A 75 -13.69 -0.91 14.09
CA SER A 75 -14.82 -1.12 14.99
C SER A 75 -15.04 0.02 15.98
N ASP A 76 -14.02 0.79 16.37
CA ASP A 76 -14.20 1.92 17.31
C ASP A 76 -15.12 2.97 16.69
N PHE A 77 -14.82 3.34 15.44
CA PHE A 77 -15.61 4.30 14.68
C PHE A 77 -16.96 3.72 14.27
N ILE A 78 -17.00 2.47 13.76
CA ILE A 78 -18.25 1.83 13.34
C ILE A 78 -19.21 1.65 14.52
N ASN A 79 -18.74 1.16 15.67
CA ASN A 79 -19.57 0.99 16.87
C ASN A 79 -20.15 2.33 17.34
N THR A 80 -19.34 3.39 17.34
CA THR A 80 -19.81 4.76 17.66
C THR A 80 -20.97 5.19 16.78
N ILE A 81 -20.88 5.00 15.45
CA ILE A 81 -21.91 5.48 14.51
C ILE A 81 -23.14 4.55 14.40
N VAL A 82 -23.14 3.35 14.99
CA VAL A 82 -24.34 2.50 15.04
C VAL A 82 -25.15 2.62 16.34
N THR A 83 -24.63 3.30 17.36
CA THR A 83 -25.33 3.53 18.65
C THR A 83 -26.73 4.14 18.50
N CYS A 84 -26.90 5.13 17.62
CA CYS A 84 -28.20 5.76 17.37
C CYS A 84 -28.37 6.21 15.92
N LYS A 85 -29.64 6.42 15.49
CA LYS A 85 -29.99 6.85 14.13
C LYS A 85 -29.31 8.17 13.74
N ARG A 86 -29.16 9.10 14.69
CA ARG A 86 -28.54 10.41 14.47
C ARG A 86 -27.04 10.28 14.19
N LEU A 87 -26.29 9.58 15.04
CA LEU A 87 -24.87 9.29 14.82
C LEU A 87 -24.65 8.45 13.55
N SER A 88 -25.59 7.55 13.20
CA SER A 88 -25.52 6.79 11.95
C SER A 88 -25.73 7.65 10.70
N ARG A 89 -26.51 8.72 10.78
CA ARG A 89 -26.66 9.71 9.69
C ARG A 89 -25.39 10.57 9.60
N LEU A 90 -24.96 11.16 10.71
CA LEU A 90 -23.86 12.12 10.76
C LEU A 90 -22.48 11.47 10.55
N GLY A 91 -22.28 10.23 10.97
CA GLY A 91 -21.05 9.47 10.71
C GLY A 91 -20.80 9.15 9.23
N LYS A 92 -21.84 9.27 8.39
CA LYS A 92 -21.75 9.14 6.92
C LYS A 92 -21.55 10.49 6.23
N HIS A 93 -21.47 11.59 6.97
CA HIS A 93 -21.25 12.93 6.42
C HIS A 93 -19.87 13.00 5.72
N PRO A 94 -19.75 13.64 4.53
CA PRO A 94 -18.50 13.66 3.78
C PRO A 94 -17.30 14.17 4.58
N LEU A 95 -17.48 15.16 5.46
CA LEU A 95 -16.36 15.66 6.28
C LEU A 95 -15.80 14.56 7.20
N VAL A 96 -16.64 13.74 7.83
CA VAL A 96 -16.20 12.63 8.69
C VAL A 96 -15.43 11.60 7.86
N LEU A 97 -16.02 11.13 6.77
CA LEU A 97 -15.42 10.11 5.91
C LEU A 97 -14.11 10.59 5.25
N SER A 98 -14.00 11.88 4.91
CA SER A 98 -12.78 12.50 4.37
C SER A 98 -11.61 12.53 5.35
N LYS A 99 -11.88 12.41 6.66
CA LYS A 99 -10.91 12.48 7.77
C LYS A 99 -10.61 11.13 8.43
N ALA A 100 -11.32 10.07 8.06
CA ALA A 100 -11.07 8.73 8.60
C ALA A 100 -9.60 8.31 8.44
N GLY A 101 -8.95 7.96 9.55
CA GLY A 101 -7.52 7.60 9.60
C GLY A 101 -7.23 6.19 9.08
N SER A 102 -5.97 5.90 8.77
CA SER A 102 -5.56 4.59 8.24
C SER A 102 -5.99 3.40 9.10
N LYS A 103 -5.91 3.53 10.43
CA LYS A 103 -6.39 2.53 11.40
C LYS A 103 -7.92 2.40 11.47
N ALA A 104 -8.68 3.46 11.16
CA ALA A 104 -10.13 3.40 10.99
C ALA A 104 -10.55 2.69 9.69
N LEU A 105 -9.70 2.73 8.65
CA LEU A 105 -9.90 2.09 7.35
C LEU A 105 -9.33 0.65 7.29
N ALA A 106 -8.63 0.20 8.35
CA ALA A 106 -7.93 -1.08 8.47
C ALA A 106 -8.87 -2.30 8.65
N VAL A 107 -9.81 -2.51 7.73
CA VAL A 107 -10.64 -3.72 7.70
C VAL A 107 -9.74 -4.94 7.48
N LYS A 108 -9.96 -6.01 8.25
CA LYS A 108 -9.26 -7.31 8.08
C LYS A 108 -9.79 -8.12 6.91
N ALA A 109 -8.98 -8.98 6.30
CA ALA A 109 -9.38 -9.75 5.12
C ALA A 109 -10.49 -10.77 5.40
N ASN A 110 -10.51 -11.35 6.62
CA ASN A 110 -11.60 -12.23 7.03
C ASN A 110 -12.96 -11.49 7.06
N ASN A 111 -12.96 -10.25 7.57
CA ASN A 111 -14.13 -9.36 7.69
C ASN A 111 -14.48 -8.59 6.41
N TRP A 112 -13.79 -8.84 5.30
CA TRP A 112 -14.11 -8.22 4.02
C TRP A 112 -15.51 -8.61 3.53
N SER A 113 -16.32 -7.60 3.21
CA SER A 113 -17.74 -7.71 2.84
C SER A 113 -18.16 -6.53 1.95
N ASP A 114 -19.33 -6.61 1.32
CA ASP A 114 -19.88 -5.48 0.55
C ASP A 114 -20.06 -4.23 1.38
N SER A 115 -20.37 -4.36 2.68
CA SER A 115 -20.47 -3.22 3.59
C SER A 115 -19.11 -2.56 3.82
N ALA A 116 -18.04 -3.35 3.97
CA ALA A 116 -16.68 -2.81 4.04
C ALA A 116 -16.24 -2.16 2.72
N HIS A 117 -16.56 -2.78 1.58
CA HIS A 117 -16.28 -2.20 0.26
C HIS A 117 -17.02 -0.87 0.07
N ARG A 118 -18.33 -0.83 0.35
CA ARG A 118 -19.16 0.39 0.29
C ARG A 118 -18.66 1.47 1.23
N PHE A 119 -18.18 1.12 2.42
CA PHE A 119 -17.57 2.08 3.35
C PHE A 119 -16.32 2.73 2.74
N LEU A 120 -15.36 1.93 2.26
CA LEU A 120 -14.16 2.46 1.58
C LEU A 120 -14.51 3.29 0.33
N VAL A 121 -15.48 2.85 -0.48
CA VAL A 121 -15.96 3.61 -1.65
C VAL A 121 -16.54 4.97 -1.22
N ARG A 122 -17.32 5.04 -0.14
CA ARG A 122 -17.83 6.32 0.39
C ARG A 122 -16.71 7.23 0.89
N CYS A 123 -15.69 6.69 1.55
CA CYS A 123 -14.50 7.46 1.94
C CYS A 123 -13.74 8.00 0.72
N VAL A 124 -13.60 7.20 -0.35
CA VAL A 124 -13.02 7.63 -1.64
C VAL A 124 -13.85 8.75 -2.28
N VAL A 125 -15.18 8.63 -2.31
CA VAL A 125 -16.09 9.67 -2.85
C VAL A 125 -16.02 10.96 -2.01
N ALA A 126 -15.87 10.84 -0.69
CA ALA A 126 -15.60 11.96 0.22
C ALA A 126 -14.16 12.53 0.09
N GLY A 127 -13.34 12.00 -0.82
CA GLY A 127 -12.01 12.51 -1.12
C GLY A 127 -10.90 12.06 -0.16
N ASN A 128 -11.14 11.06 0.70
CA ASN A 128 -10.14 10.53 1.62
C ASN A 128 -8.96 9.90 0.86
N THR A 129 -7.75 10.41 1.09
CA THR A 129 -6.53 10.00 0.38
C THR A 129 -6.08 8.59 0.76
N GLU A 130 -6.16 8.24 2.05
CA GLU A 130 -5.81 6.90 2.57
C GLU A 130 -6.80 5.83 2.08
N ALA A 131 -8.09 6.17 1.97
CA ALA A 131 -9.07 5.28 1.38
C ALA A 131 -8.82 5.06 -0.12
N CYS A 132 -8.35 6.08 -0.85
CA CYS A 132 -7.95 5.93 -2.25
C CYS A 132 -6.76 4.99 -2.40
N TYR A 133 -5.73 5.11 -1.55
CA TYR A 133 -4.60 4.18 -1.55
C TYR A 133 -5.03 2.76 -1.15
N THR A 134 -5.71 2.62 -0.01
CA THR A 134 -6.15 1.33 0.56
C THR A 134 -7.05 0.57 -0.42
N LEU A 135 -8.13 1.20 -0.91
CA LEU A 135 -9.02 0.56 -1.89
C LEU A 135 -8.33 0.34 -3.24
N GLY A 136 -7.37 1.20 -3.62
CA GLY A 136 -6.58 1.07 -4.83
C GLY A 136 -5.73 -0.21 -4.83
N MET A 137 -4.98 -0.44 -3.74
CA MET A 137 -4.19 -1.65 -3.52
C MET A 137 -5.07 -2.91 -3.52
N ILE A 138 -6.20 -2.89 -2.79
CA ILE A 138 -7.14 -4.03 -2.72
C ILE A 138 -7.73 -4.33 -4.11
N ARG A 139 -8.17 -3.30 -4.86
CA ARG A 139 -8.69 -3.50 -6.23
C ARG A 139 -7.62 -4.03 -7.18
N PHE A 140 -6.37 -3.58 -7.03
CA PHE A 140 -5.27 -3.99 -7.89
C PHE A 140 -4.84 -5.44 -7.68
N TYR A 141 -4.60 -5.84 -6.43
CA TYR A 141 -4.07 -7.18 -6.11
C TYR A 141 -5.17 -8.22 -5.84
N CYS A 142 -6.19 -7.89 -5.06
CA CYS A 142 -7.17 -8.87 -4.57
C CYS A 142 -8.38 -9.05 -5.49
N LEU A 143 -8.91 -7.96 -6.06
CA LEU A 143 -10.18 -7.96 -6.81
C LEU A 143 -9.99 -7.95 -8.33
N GLN A 144 -8.78 -8.27 -8.81
CA GLN A 144 -8.39 -8.37 -10.23
C GLN A 144 -8.65 -7.11 -11.09
N ASN A 145 -9.00 -5.97 -10.48
CA ASN A 145 -9.34 -4.72 -11.17
C ASN A 145 -8.16 -3.75 -11.14
N ARG A 146 -7.08 -4.13 -11.85
CA ARG A 146 -5.81 -3.37 -11.90
C ARG A 146 -6.00 -1.94 -12.41
N ALA A 147 -6.86 -1.73 -13.41
CA ALA A 147 -7.12 -0.40 -13.97
C ALA A 147 -7.74 0.54 -12.92
N SER A 148 -8.82 0.11 -12.24
CA SER A 148 -9.39 0.90 -11.14
C SER A 148 -8.42 1.04 -9.97
N GLY A 149 -7.66 -0.01 -9.65
CA GLY A 149 -6.70 0.00 -8.56
C GLY A 149 -5.61 1.06 -8.75
N MET A 150 -4.96 1.06 -9.90
CA MET A 150 -3.98 2.09 -10.27
C MET A 150 -4.61 3.49 -10.35
N SER A 151 -5.83 3.63 -10.87
CA SER A 151 -6.52 4.92 -10.92
C SER A 151 -6.73 5.52 -9.51
N LEU A 152 -7.12 4.69 -8.54
CA LEU A 152 -7.28 5.14 -7.15
C LEU A 152 -5.94 5.44 -6.47
N MET A 153 -4.91 4.61 -6.68
CA MET A 153 -3.55 4.91 -6.21
C MET A 153 -3.00 6.20 -6.84
N ALA A 154 -3.29 6.47 -8.12
CA ALA A 154 -2.90 7.71 -8.78
C ALA A 154 -3.61 8.93 -8.18
N LYS A 155 -4.89 8.84 -7.83
CA LYS A 155 -5.61 9.89 -7.09
C LYS A 155 -4.97 10.18 -5.73
N ALA A 156 -4.52 9.15 -5.01
CA ALA A 156 -3.76 9.31 -3.77
C ALA A 156 -2.38 9.95 -4.00
N ALA A 157 -1.66 9.49 -5.03
CA ALA A 157 -0.33 9.99 -5.41
C ALA A 157 -0.34 11.45 -5.88
N VAL A 158 -1.39 11.90 -6.58
CA VAL A 158 -1.59 13.33 -6.93
C VAL A 158 -1.59 14.19 -5.66
N LYS A 159 -2.29 13.75 -4.61
CA LYS A 159 -2.31 14.38 -3.28
C LYS A 159 -1.05 14.13 -2.43
N SER A 160 0.08 13.75 -3.04
CA SER A 160 1.36 13.48 -2.36
C SER A 160 1.30 12.40 -1.28
N HIS A 161 0.49 11.36 -1.46
CA HIS A 161 0.50 10.20 -0.56
C HIS A 161 1.76 9.34 -0.78
N PRO A 162 2.67 9.20 0.21
CA PRO A 162 3.99 8.61 -0.03
C PRO A 162 3.92 7.11 -0.40
N SER A 163 3.13 6.31 0.31
CA SER A 163 2.98 4.88 0.04
C SER A 163 2.24 4.57 -1.27
N ALA A 164 1.36 5.45 -1.73
CA ALA A 164 0.74 5.33 -3.05
C ALA A 164 1.75 5.62 -4.18
N LEU A 165 2.56 6.68 -4.04
CA LEU A 165 3.66 6.99 -4.96
C LEU A 165 4.66 5.83 -5.03
N TYR A 166 5.07 5.28 -3.88
CA TYR A 166 5.98 4.14 -3.81
C TYR A 166 5.36 2.88 -4.44
N SER A 167 4.10 2.57 -4.15
CA SER A 167 3.41 1.42 -4.74
C SER A 167 3.30 1.52 -6.27
N LEU A 168 3.00 2.71 -6.79
CA LEU A 168 3.03 2.96 -8.23
C LEU A 168 4.43 2.85 -8.81
N SER A 169 5.49 3.34 -8.12
CA SER A 169 6.87 3.19 -8.61
C SER A 169 7.28 1.73 -8.76
N VAL A 170 6.93 0.88 -7.77
CA VAL A 170 7.15 -0.57 -7.82
C VAL A 170 6.41 -1.21 -8.99
N ILE A 171 5.14 -0.82 -9.23
CA ILE A 171 4.37 -1.31 -10.38
C ILE A 171 5.01 -0.90 -11.72
N GLN A 172 5.58 0.31 -11.84
CA GLN A 172 6.28 0.76 -13.06
C GLN A 172 7.62 0.06 -13.28
N PHE A 173 8.40 -0.16 -12.21
CA PHE A 173 9.67 -0.89 -12.27
C PHE A 173 9.47 -2.38 -12.61
N ASN A 174 8.45 -3.00 -12.05
CA ASN A 174 8.11 -4.38 -12.34
C ASN A 174 7.34 -4.51 -13.67
N GLY A 175 6.70 -3.45 -14.16
CA GLY A 175 5.87 -3.46 -15.38
C GLY A 175 4.53 -4.18 -15.17
N SER A 176 3.97 -4.12 -13.96
CA SER A 176 2.77 -4.84 -13.51
C SER A 176 1.45 -4.14 -13.87
N GLY A 177 1.51 -3.18 -14.80
CA GLY A 177 0.40 -2.28 -15.13
C GLY A 177 -0.77 -2.93 -15.89
N VAL A 178 -1.58 -2.09 -16.54
CA VAL A 178 -2.69 -2.58 -17.41
C VAL A 178 -2.15 -3.09 -18.74
N SER A 179 -1.18 -2.40 -19.36
CA SER A 179 -0.45 -2.93 -20.51
C SER A 179 0.54 -4.00 -20.07
N LYS A 180 0.57 -5.13 -20.78
CA LYS A 180 1.44 -6.26 -20.45
C LYS A 180 2.91 -5.88 -20.61
N ASN A 181 3.72 -6.24 -19.61
CA ASN A 181 5.19 -6.30 -19.63
C ASN A 181 5.96 -5.00 -19.95
N GLN A 182 5.30 -3.86 -20.04
CA GLN A 182 5.96 -2.56 -20.24
C GLN A 182 6.48 -2.01 -18.90
N LYS A 183 7.75 -2.33 -18.60
CA LYS A 183 8.49 -1.62 -17.54
C LYS A 183 8.73 -0.17 -17.99
N ASN A 184 8.40 0.80 -17.15
CA ASN A 184 8.70 2.21 -17.40
C ASN A 184 9.62 2.72 -16.29
N LEU A 185 10.92 2.54 -16.50
CA LEU A 185 11.92 2.77 -15.47
C LEU A 185 12.02 4.25 -15.08
N SER A 186 11.93 5.17 -16.04
CA SER A 186 11.98 6.62 -15.77
C SER A 186 10.72 7.12 -15.03
N SER A 187 9.53 6.59 -15.36
CA SER A 187 8.31 6.87 -14.59
C SER A 187 8.38 6.28 -13.18
N GLY A 188 8.89 5.05 -13.04
CA GLY A 188 9.16 4.42 -11.75
C GLY A 188 10.11 5.26 -10.90
N PHE A 189 11.25 5.67 -11.47
CA PHE A 189 12.23 6.54 -10.83
C PHE A 189 11.62 7.86 -10.36
N THR A 190 10.85 8.54 -11.22
CA THR A 190 10.20 9.82 -10.89
C THR A 190 9.21 9.68 -9.72
N LEU A 191 8.40 8.62 -9.73
CA LEU A 191 7.46 8.32 -8.64
C LEU A 191 8.20 7.96 -7.33
N CYS A 192 9.29 7.19 -7.45
CA CYS A 192 10.12 6.78 -6.32
C CYS A 192 10.83 7.98 -5.69
N ALA A 193 11.42 8.86 -6.50
CA ALA A 193 12.05 10.11 -6.05
C ALA A 193 11.04 11.02 -5.32
N ARG A 194 9.81 11.14 -5.82
CA ARG A 194 8.75 11.90 -5.15
C ARG A 194 8.33 11.27 -3.82
N ALA A 195 8.24 9.94 -3.73
CA ALA A 195 7.98 9.25 -2.46
C ALA A 195 9.14 9.40 -1.45
N ALA A 196 10.39 9.33 -1.92
CA ALA A 196 11.60 9.51 -1.13
C ALA A 196 11.70 10.93 -0.54
N PHE A 197 11.41 11.95 -1.35
CA PHE A 197 11.33 13.35 -0.92
C PHE A 197 10.29 13.56 0.19
N LEU A 198 9.16 12.83 0.14
CA LEU A 198 8.12 12.84 1.16
C LEU A 198 8.40 11.93 2.38
N GLY A 199 9.62 11.41 2.52
CA GLY A 199 10.06 10.65 3.68
C GLY A 199 9.82 9.13 3.64
N HIS A 200 9.34 8.56 2.53
CA HIS A 200 9.08 7.12 2.46
C HIS A 200 10.38 6.32 2.40
N VAL A 201 10.80 5.73 3.53
CA VAL A 201 12.11 5.06 3.70
C VAL A 201 12.45 4.07 2.59
N ASP A 202 11.54 3.16 2.23
CA ASP A 202 11.79 2.19 1.16
C ASP A 202 11.99 2.82 -0.22
N ALA A 203 11.38 3.99 -0.46
CA ALA A 203 11.54 4.72 -1.71
C ALA A 203 12.88 5.45 -1.77
N ILE A 204 13.42 5.89 -0.62
CA ILE A 204 14.79 6.43 -0.51
C ILE A 204 15.80 5.31 -0.80
N ARG A 205 15.57 4.11 -0.25
CA ARG A 205 16.38 2.92 -0.51
C ARG A 205 16.37 2.51 -1.99
N GLU A 206 15.19 2.42 -2.60
CA GLU A 206 15.07 2.16 -4.04
C GLU A 206 15.70 3.28 -4.89
N LEU A 207 15.55 4.55 -4.51
CA LEU A 207 16.18 5.68 -5.19
C LEU A 207 17.72 5.57 -5.18
N GLY A 208 18.29 5.21 -4.03
CA GLY A 208 19.73 4.94 -3.90
C GLY A 208 20.18 3.82 -4.83
N HIS A 209 19.47 2.70 -4.86
CA HIS A 209 19.75 1.60 -5.80
C HIS A 209 19.56 2.02 -7.26
N CYS A 210 18.59 2.87 -7.61
CA CYS A 210 18.42 3.32 -8.99
C CYS A 210 19.62 4.12 -9.49
N LEU A 211 20.23 4.95 -8.64
CA LEU A 211 21.45 5.70 -8.97
C LEU A 211 22.69 4.81 -9.00
N LEU A 212 22.77 3.77 -8.16
CA LEU A 212 23.85 2.78 -8.21
C LEU A 212 23.77 1.89 -9.46
N ASP A 213 22.57 1.44 -9.83
CA ASP A 213 22.35 0.45 -10.89
C ASP A 213 22.08 1.11 -12.28
N GLY A 214 21.99 2.45 -12.37
CA GLY A 214 21.58 3.16 -13.60
C GLY A 214 20.11 2.91 -14.00
N TYR A 215 19.25 2.60 -13.03
CA TYR A 215 17.93 2.04 -13.26
C TYR A 215 16.87 3.14 -13.49
N GLY A 216 16.68 3.53 -14.76
CA GLY A 216 15.74 4.57 -15.17
C GLY A 216 16.27 6.00 -15.03
N VAL A 217 17.54 6.14 -14.65
CA VAL A 217 18.30 7.38 -14.46
C VAL A 217 19.76 7.13 -14.86
N VAL A 218 20.52 8.17 -15.18
CA VAL A 218 21.98 8.06 -15.34
C VAL A 218 22.61 7.60 -14.02
N GLN A 219 23.61 6.71 -14.10
CA GLN A 219 24.30 6.18 -12.94
C GLN A 219 25.09 7.28 -12.20
N ASP A 220 24.92 7.35 -10.88
CA ASP A 220 25.67 8.24 -9.99
C ASP A 220 25.98 7.47 -8.70
N ILE A 221 27.16 6.81 -8.71
CA ILE A 221 27.57 5.93 -7.61
C ILE A 221 27.77 6.72 -6.30
N PRO A 222 28.46 7.88 -6.26
CA PRO A 222 28.57 8.70 -5.06
C PRO A 222 27.21 9.11 -4.48
N LYS A 223 26.28 9.59 -5.32
CA LYS A 223 24.96 10.02 -4.84
C LYS A 223 24.09 8.84 -4.41
N GLY A 224 24.15 7.71 -5.12
CA GLY A 224 23.48 6.47 -4.73
C GLY A 224 23.91 5.99 -3.34
N ARG A 225 25.22 5.97 -3.07
CA ARG A 225 25.77 5.65 -1.73
C ARG A 225 25.28 6.63 -0.66
N GLN A 226 25.32 7.93 -0.92
CA GLN A 226 24.83 8.96 0.02
C GLN A 226 23.35 8.74 0.38
N ILE A 227 22.51 8.46 -0.60
CA ILE A 227 21.06 8.25 -0.40
C ILE A 227 20.76 6.95 0.36
N LEU A 228 21.57 5.89 0.20
CA LEU A 228 21.42 4.68 1.03
C LEU A 228 21.78 4.93 2.50
N ILE A 229 22.78 5.77 2.78
CA ILE A 229 23.10 6.21 4.15
C ILE A 229 21.94 7.03 4.74
N GLU A 230 21.34 7.94 3.96
CA GLU A 230 20.15 8.70 4.35
C GLU A 230 18.95 7.79 4.67
N ALA A 231 18.72 6.74 3.87
CA ALA A 231 17.65 5.77 4.11
C ALA A 231 17.82 5.06 5.47
N ASN A 232 19.04 4.60 5.77
CA ASN A 232 19.34 3.93 7.04
C ASN A 232 19.24 4.89 8.23
N ALA A 233 19.71 6.13 8.10
CA ALA A 233 19.58 7.15 9.15
C ALA A 233 18.12 7.50 9.45
N ARG A 234 17.25 7.62 8.43
CA ARG A 234 15.81 7.85 8.63
C ARG A 234 15.10 6.65 9.26
N GLU A 235 15.47 5.42 8.86
CA GLU A 235 14.92 4.20 9.47
C GLU A 235 15.30 4.11 10.97
N PHE A 236 16.56 4.41 11.31
CA PHE A 236 17.03 4.52 12.69
C PHE A 236 16.23 5.55 13.50
N MET A 237 16.04 6.77 12.97
CA MET A 237 15.28 7.82 13.66
C MET A 237 13.81 7.44 13.91
N LEU A 238 13.15 6.79 12.96
CA LEU A 238 11.77 6.31 13.14
C LEU A 238 11.70 5.22 14.21
N THR A 239 12.66 4.31 14.21
CA THR A 239 12.79 3.21 15.17
C THR A 239 13.01 3.76 16.59
N LEU A 240 13.94 4.71 16.77
CA LEU A 240 14.19 5.39 18.05
C LEU A 240 12.97 6.20 18.53
N SER A 241 12.27 6.89 17.62
CA SER A 241 11.04 7.64 17.96
C SER A 241 9.92 6.72 18.46
N ALA A 242 9.82 5.49 17.92
CA ALA A 242 8.89 4.49 18.42
C ALA A 242 9.24 4.03 19.84
N MET A 243 10.52 3.76 20.13
CA MET A 243 10.98 3.40 21.49
C MET A 243 10.58 4.44 22.53
N MET A 244 10.91 5.71 22.27
CA MET A 244 10.66 6.79 23.23
C MET A 244 9.17 7.02 23.51
N LYS A 245 8.28 6.75 22.54
CA LYS A 245 6.83 6.80 22.75
C LYS A 245 6.32 5.67 23.65
N HIS A 246 6.91 4.48 23.58
CA HIS A 246 6.56 3.39 24.49
C HIS A 246 7.06 3.66 25.92
N GLN A 247 8.22 4.29 26.07
CA GLN A 247 8.81 4.61 27.38
C GLN A 247 8.06 5.71 28.17
N GLN A 248 7.16 6.46 27.51
CA GLN A 248 6.36 7.53 28.13
C GLN A 248 4.96 7.07 28.58
N GLN A 249 4.61 5.79 28.46
CA GLN A 249 3.35 5.27 29.01
C GLN A 249 3.52 4.92 30.50
N PRO A 250 2.64 5.37 31.41
CA PRO A 250 2.77 5.07 32.84
C PRO A 250 2.65 3.57 33.10
N MET A 251 3.66 3.00 33.77
CA MET A 251 3.66 1.61 34.23
C MET A 251 2.68 1.43 35.39
N PHE A 252 1.40 1.19 35.08
CA PHE A 252 0.51 0.51 36.02
C PHE A 252 0.88 -0.98 36.05
N HIS A 253 1.88 -1.30 36.86
CA HIS A 253 2.19 -2.68 37.21
C HIS A 253 1.02 -3.28 38.00
N GLN A 254 0.42 -4.34 37.44
CA GLN A 254 0.04 -5.47 38.26
C GLN A 254 0.72 -6.70 37.67
N CYS A 255 1.66 -7.25 38.44
CA CYS A 255 2.40 -8.44 38.07
C CYS A 255 1.53 -9.66 38.37
N ASP A 256 1.19 -10.44 37.35
CA ASP A 256 0.81 -11.84 37.52
C ASP A 256 1.65 -12.70 36.57
N GLN A 257 2.44 -13.59 37.16
CA GLN A 257 3.29 -14.54 36.45
C GLN A 257 2.45 -15.72 35.91
N PHE A 258 1.76 -15.59 34.78
CA PHE A 258 1.35 -16.77 34.02
C PHE A 258 1.43 -16.55 32.50
N GLY A 259 2.04 -17.51 31.82
CA GLY A 259 2.33 -17.42 30.39
C GLY A 259 1.09 -17.66 29.53
N CYS A 260 0.85 -16.78 28.56
CA CYS A 260 0.00 -17.04 27.39
C CYS A 260 0.56 -16.28 26.17
N PHE A 261 1.43 -16.96 25.41
CA PHE A 261 2.00 -16.45 24.16
C PHE A 261 0.93 -16.48 23.04
N ASN A 262 0.15 -15.40 22.93
CA ASN A 262 -0.92 -15.31 21.92
C ASN A 262 -0.50 -14.50 20.68
N GLY A 263 0.07 -15.20 19.70
CA GLY A 263 -0.32 -15.07 18.29
C GLY A 263 -0.09 -13.75 17.52
N SER A 264 0.62 -12.76 18.08
CA SER A 264 0.98 -11.53 17.37
C SER A 264 2.40 -11.61 16.82
N VAL A 265 2.57 -12.15 15.61
CA VAL A 265 3.85 -12.09 14.88
C VAL A 265 4.09 -10.65 14.40
N ASN A 266 4.61 -9.81 15.30
CA ASN A 266 5.41 -8.67 14.89
C ASN A 266 6.68 -9.23 14.23
N PRO A 267 7.07 -8.76 13.04
CA PRO A 267 8.38 -9.09 12.49
C PRO A 267 9.43 -8.34 13.30
N ASP A 268 10.01 -9.04 14.29
CA ASP A 268 11.13 -8.54 15.08
C ASP A 268 12.32 -8.26 14.17
N CYS A 269 12.60 -6.98 13.94
CA CYS A 269 13.85 -6.56 13.33
C CYS A 269 14.14 -5.08 13.58
N PRO A 270 14.99 -4.77 14.56
CA PRO A 270 15.64 -3.48 14.67
C PRO A 270 16.91 -3.43 13.83
N LEU A 271 17.28 -2.23 13.37
CA LEU A 271 18.61 -1.93 12.79
C LEU A 271 19.79 -2.26 13.76
N LEU A 272 19.49 -2.56 15.02
CA LEU A 272 20.42 -2.72 16.13
C LEU A 272 20.48 -4.13 16.72
N SER A 273 19.85 -5.14 16.09
CA SER A 273 19.88 -6.53 16.58
C SER A 273 21.30 -7.08 16.64
N ASP A 274 22.11 -6.75 15.63
CA ASP A 274 23.54 -7.07 15.55
C ASP A 274 24.37 -6.40 16.68
N PHE A 275 23.79 -5.44 17.41
CA PHE A 275 24.37 -4.76 18.58
C PHE A 275 23.65 -5.11 19.91
N GLY A 276 22.79 -6.14 19.93
CA GLY A 276 22.11 -6.62 21.13
C GLY A 276 20.89 -5.81 21.58
N TYR A 277 20.45 -4.80 20.83
CA TYR A 277 19.24 -4.04 21.15
C TYR A 277 18.02 -4.63 20.44
N ASN A 278 16.99 -5.00 21.21
CA ASN A 278 15.68 -5.32 20.65
C ASN A 278 14.84 -4.02 20.51
N VAL A 279 14.37 -3.73 19.30
CA VAL A 279 13.39 -2.67 19.04
C VAL A 279 12.31 -3.24 18.13
N GLY A 280 11.05 -2.93 18.46
CA GLY A 280 9.90 -3.32 17.64
C GLY A 280 10.07 -2.82 16.19
N GLY A 281 9.77 -3.70 15.23
CA GLY A 281 9.78 -3.35 13.81
C GLY A 281 8.81 -2.20 13.49
N LEU A 282 9.11 -1.46 12.42
CA LEU A 282 8.25 -0.37 11.93
C LEU A 282 6.79 -0.84 11.74
N GLU A 283 5.81 -0.02 12.14
CA GLU A 283 4.39 -0.34 11.91
C GLU A 283 4.14 -0.61 10.42
N VAL A 284 3.78 -1.85 10.09
CA VAL A 284 3.40 -2.26 8.75
C VAL A 284 2.09 -1.57 8.36
N HIS A 285 2.07 -0.92 7.20
CA HIS A 285 0.87 -0.22 6.72
C HIS A 285 -0.33 -1.17 6.67
N PRO A 286 -1.53 -0.82 7.20
CA PRO A 286 -2.65 -1.75 7.33
C PRO A 286 -3.06 -2.49 6.06
N VAL A 287 -2.91 -1.85 4.89
CA VAL A 287 -3.19 -2.50 3.61
C VAL A 287 -2.27 -3.68 3.29
N ASN A 288 -1.00 -3.65 3.70
CA ASN A 288 -0.08 -4.78 3.50
C ASN A 288 -0.48 -5.96 4.40
N THR A 289 -0.92 -5.67 5.63
CA THR A 289 -1.53 -6.66 6.52
C THR A 289 -2.77 -7.28 5.90
N PHE A 290 -3.67 -6.47 5.30
CA PHE A 290 -4.82 -6.98 4.56
C PHE A 290 -4.41 -7.89 3.39
N LEU A 291 -3.42 -7.49 2.57
CA LEU A 291 -2.95 -8.32 1.46
C LEU A 291 -2.42 -9.67 1.98
N ARG A 292 -1.58 -9.66 3.03
CA ARG A 292 -1.06 -10.87 3.66
C ARG A 292 -2.19 -11.78 4.18
N GLU A 293 -3.16 -11.23 4.90
CA GLU A 293 -4.32 -11.99 5.37
C GLU A 293 -5.17 -12.53 4.20
N TRP A 294 -5.30 -11.77 3.11
CA TRP A 294 -6.09 -12.16 1.93
C TRP A 294 -5.49 -13.37 1.20
N PHE A 295 -4.19 -13.32 0.91
CA PHE A 295 -3.49 -14.43 0.23
C PHE A 295 -3.14 -15.58 1.17
N GLY A 296 -2.98 -15.33 2.47
CA GLY A 296 -2.72 -16.36 3.49
C GLY A 296 -3.97 -17.13 3.94
N SER A 297 -5.18 -16.56 3.80
CA SER A 297 -6.45 -17.22 4.19
C SER A 297 -7.12 -18.03 3.06
N GLY A 298 -6.46 -18.19 1.92
CA GLY A 298 -7.03 -18.84 0.74
C GLY A 298 -8.09 -18.03 -0.01
N LYS A 299 -8.56 -16.88 0.52
CA LYS A 299 -9.47 -15.96 -0.21
C LYS A 299 -8.86 -15.44 -1.51
N GLY A 300 -7.55 -15.20 -1.53
CA GLY A 300 -6.78 -14.90 -2.72
C GLY A 300 -6.08 -16.13 -3.27
N VAL A 301 -6.75 -16.94 -4.08
CA VAL A 301 -6.07 -18.02 -4.82
C VAL A 301 -5.16 -17.39 -5.87
N LEU A 302 -3.87 -17.68 -5.80
CA LEU A 302 -2.89 -17.30 -6.83
C LEU A 302 -3.02 -18.23 -8.04
N ALA A 303 -2.88 -17.68 -9.24
CA ALA A 303 -2.76 -18.51 -10.43
C ALA A 303 -1.46 -19.35 -10.37
N HIS A 304 -1.47 -20.51 -11.03
CA HIS A 304 -0.35 -21.46 -11.01
C HIS A 304 1.00 -20.78 -11.32
N GLY A 305 2.00 -21.02 -10.47
CA GLY A 305 3.34 -20.45 -10.58
C GLY A 305 3.53 -19.01 -10.06
N LEU A 306 2.46 -18.28 -9.71
CA LEU A 306 2.57 -16.96 -9.09
C LEU A 306 2.89 -17.06 -7.60
N ARG A 307 3.81 -16.22 -7.11
CA ARG A 307 4.29 -16.28 -5.72
C ARG A 307 4.03 -14.97 -4.98
N ASN A 308 3.93 -15.04 -3.66
CA ASN A 308 3.93 -13.87 -2.79
C ASN A 308 5.35 -13.33 -2.60
N CYS A 309 5.49 -12.02 -2.38
CA CYS A 309 6.75 -11.41 -1.96
C CYS A 309 7.19 -12.01 -0.61
N SER A 310 8.43 -12.48 -0.52
CA SER A 310 8.94 -13.24 0.63
C SER A 310 9.00 -12.43 1.93
N TYR A 311 9.14 -11.10 1.84
CA TYR A 311 9.05 -10.23 3.03
C TYR A 311 7.66 -10.31 3.67
N ILE A 312 7.60 -10.84 4.90
CA ILE A 312 6.37 -11.08 5.67
C ILE A 312 5.56 -9.81 5.99
N GLY A 313 6.15 -8.61 5.90
CA GLY A 313 5.45 -7.32 6.03
C GLY A 313 4.85 -6.77 4.71
N CYS A 314 4.98 -7.48 3.59
CA CYS A 314 4.55 -6.99 2.27
C CYS A 314 3.15 -7.48 1.84
N GLY A 315 2.95 -8.80 1.78
CA GLY A 315 1.70 -9.42 1.31
C GLY A 315 1.39 -9.27 -0.19
N ARG A 316 2.21 -8.55 -0.98
CA ARG A 316 1.97 -8.38 -2.44
C ARG A 316 2.25 -9.68 -3.20
N PRO A 317 1.34 -10.16 -4.07
CA PRO A 317 1.59 -11.25 -5.00
C PRO A 317 2.22 -10.77 -6.32
N GLU A 318 2.92 -11.67 -7.00
CA GLU A 318 3.23 -11.55 -8.42
C GLU A 318 1.92 -11.44 -9.23
N THR A 319 1.87 -10.54 -10.21
CA THR A 319 0.73 -10.40 -11.14
C THR A 319 0.92 -11.19 -12.43
N ARG A 320 2.15 -11.65 -12.68
CA ARG A 320 2.60 -12.53 -13.76
C ARG A 320 3.81 -13.36 -13.30
N SER A 321 4.09 -14.48 -13.95
CA SER A 321 5.23 -15.32 -13.56
C SER A 321 6.57 -14.57 -13.68
N HIS A 322 7.49 -14.85 -12.77
CA HIS A 322 8.83 -14.26 -12.70
C HIS A 322 8.86 -12.72 -12.68
N GLU A 323 7.81 -12.08 -12.14
CA GLU A 323 7.76 -10.62 -11.98
C GLU A 323 8.77 -10.13 -10.93
N PHE A 324 8.90 -10.88 -9.83
CA PHE A 324 9.67 -10.46 -8.66
C PHE A 324 11.13 -10.88 -8.75
N ARG A 325 12.02 -9.98 -8.29
CA ARG A 325 13.47 -10.21 -8.28
C ARG A 325 13.79 -11.32 -7.28
N ARG A 326 14.49 -12.38 -7.70
CA ARG A 326 14.97 -13.42 -6.79
C ARG A 326 16.19 -12.94 -6.02
N CYS A 327 16.45 -13.50 -4.83
CA CYS A 327 17.73 -13.30 -4.14
C CYS A 327 18.87 -13.81 -5.04
N SER A 328 19.90 -13.00 -5.25
CA SER A 328 21.03 -13.34 -6.13
C SER A 328 21.98 -14.39 -5.56
N ALA A 329 21.89 -14.68 -4.25
CA ALA A 329 22.69 -15.72 -3.60
C ALA A 329 21.97 -17.09 -3.63
N CYS A 330 20.77 -17.18 -3.06
CA CYS A 330 20.06 -18.47 -2.94
C CYS A 330 19.06 -18.77 -4.08
N GLY A 331 18.61 -17.77 -4.84
CA GLY A 331 17.56 -17.93 -5.87
C GLY A 331 16.14 -18.30 -5.36
N LEU A 332 15.99 -18.80 -4.13
CA LEU A 332 14.75 -19.35 -3.58
C LEU A 332 13.68 -18.28 -3.29
N VAL A 333 14.06 -17.21 -2.60
CA VAL A 333 13.14 -16.13 -2.18
C VAL A 333 13.02 -15.03 -3.24
N ASN A 334 11.89 -14.32 -3.25
CA ASN A 334 11.57 -13.31 -4.27
C ASN A 334 10.94 -12.02 -3.70
N TYR A 335 11.31 -10.88 -4.29
CA TYR A 335 10.95 -9.57 -3.77
C TYR A 335 10.31 -8.67 -4.83
N CYS A 336 9.22 -8.00 -4.45
CA CYS A 336 8.61 -6.99 -5.30
C CYS A 336 9.46 -5.70 -5.42
N SER A 337 10.43 -5.50 -4.51
CA SER A 337 11.27 -4.30 -4.39
C SER A 337 12.56 -4.60 -3.61
N ARG A 338 13.63 -3.81 -3.85
CA ARG A 338 14.84 -3.75 -3.01
C ARG A 338 14.50 -3.37 -1.56
N GLY A 339 13.46 -2.56 -1.35
CA GLY A 339 12.93 -2.25 -0.01
C GLY A 339 12.54 -3.52 0.74
N CYS A 340 11.68 -4.35 0.14
CA CYS A 340 11.30 -5.64 0.72
C CYS A 340 12.48 -6.62 0.83
N GLN A 341 13.39 -6.66 -0.13
CA GLN A 341 14.61 -7.48 -0.04
C GLN A 341 15.42 -7.10 1.21
N ALA A 342 15.66 -5.81 1.42
CA ALA A 342 16.48 -5.33 2.53
C ALA A 342 15.80 -5.56 3.89
N LEU A 343 14.48 -5.38 3.97
CA LEU A 343 13.70 -5.66 5.20
C LEU A 343 13.74 -7.15 5.55
N ASP A 344 13.51 -8.04 4.57
CA ASP A 344 13.52 -9.49 4.78
C ASP A 344 14.92 -10.03 5.11
N TRP A 345 15.95 -9.48 4.44
CA TRP A 345 17.35 -9.77 4.74
C TRP A 345 17.65 -9.52 6.21
N ARG A 346 17.27 -8.35 6.74
CA ARG A 346 17.49 -8.03 8.15
C ARG A 346 16.64 -8.89 9.09
N SER A 347 15.36 -9.13 8.77
CA SER A 347 14.45 -9.83 9.71
C SER A 347 14.71 -11.32 9.87
N LYS A 348 15.18 -12.01 8.82
CA LYS A 348 15.49 -13.46 8.90
C LYS A 348 16.40 -13.97 7.79
N HIS A 349 16.26 -13.44 6.58
CA HIS A 349 16.86 -14.10 5.41
C HIS A 349 18.40 -14.06 5.42
N LYS A 350 19.06 -13.10 6.08
CA LYS A 350 20.52 -13.09 6.32
C LYS A 350 21.02 -14.39 6.97
N MET A 351 20.23 -15.01 7.84
CA MET A 351 20.57 -16.26 8.55
C MET A 351 20.10 -17.52 7.81
N GLU A 352 19.07 -17.41 6.98
CA GLU A 352 18.49 -18.52 6.19
C GLU A 352 19.10 -18.65 4.78
N CYS A 353 19.90 -17.68 4.31
CA CYS A 353 20.36 -17.60 2.93
C CYS A 353 21.54 -18.53 2.62
N ILE A 354 21.23 -19.75 2.18
CA ILE A 354 22.22 -20.69 1.62
C ILE A 354 22.48 -20.32 0.14
N PRO A 355 23.72 -20.00 -0.27
CA PRO A 355 24.03 -19.75 -1.67
C PRO A 355 23.79 -21.00 -2.54
N ILE A 356 23.32 -20.80 -3.78
CA ILE A 356 23.36 -21.87 -4.78
C ILE A 356 24.84 -22.18 -5.02
N GLN A 357 25.26 -23.43 -4.76
CA GLN A 357 26.53 -23.92 -5.25
C GLN A 357 26.53 -23.77 -6.77
N ARG A 358 27.40 -22.90 -7.29
CA ARG A 358 27.81 -23.03 -8.69
C ARG A 358 28.40 -24.42 -8.82
N TRP A 359 27.94 -25.21 -9.80
CA TRP A 359 28.65 -26.41 -10.18
C TRP A 359 30.01 -25.98 -10.73
N GLU A 360 31.03 -26.01 -9.87
CA GLU A 360 32.41 -25.93 -10.28
C GLU A 360 32.77 -27.22 -11.01
N ASN A 361 33.43 -27.07 -12.16
CA ASN A 361 33.68 -28.13 -13.13
C ASN A 361 34.21 -29.41 -12.48
N GLN A 362 33.45 -30.50 -12.57
CA GLN A 362 34.02 -31.85 -12.55
C GLN A 362 34.51 -32.21 -13.95
N GLU A 363 35.62 -31.58 -14.37
CA GLU A 363 36.53 -32.24 -15.32
C GLU A 363 37.32 -33.28 -14.53
N GLY A 364 36.98 -34.57 -14.65
CA GLY A 364 37.73 -35.61 -13.94
C GLY A 364 37.06 -36.95 -13.68
N GLY A 365 36.51 -37.61 -14.70
CA GLY A 365 36.43 -39.07 -14.83
C GLY A 365 35.73 -39.90 -13.73
N GLY A 366 34.59 -40.50 -14.08
CA GLY A 366 33.98 -41.60 -13.32
C GLY A 366 32.61 -42.00 -13.85
N ASP A 367 32.53 -43.13 -14.55
CA ASP A 367 31.27 -43.70 -15.05
C ASP A 367 30.28 -43.94 -13.91
N VAL A 368 29.06 -43.39 -14.05
CA VAL A 368 27.86 -44.00 -13.47
C VAL A 368 26.78 -44.01 -14.54
N VAL A 369 26.51 -45.20 -15.05
CA VAL A 369 25.48 -45.48 -16.05
C VAL A 369 24.10 -45.13 -15.50
N VAL A 370 23.32 -44.35 -16.26
CA VAL A 370 21.87 -44.20 -16.04
C VAL A 370 21.15 -44.85 -17.20
N GLU A 371 20.77 -46.12 -17.04
CA GLU A 371 19.95 -46.83 -18.01
C GLU A 371 18.49 -46.35 -17.97
N GLY A 372 17.90 -46.25 -19.17
CA GLY A 372 16.49 -46.60 -19.38
C GLY A 372 15.42 -45.58 -18.96
N MET A 373 15.01 -44.73 -19.91
CA MET A 373 13.72 -44.95 -20.58
C MET A 373 13.63 -44.14 -21.90
N ALA A 374 13.87 -44.81 -23.03
CA ALA A 374 13.31 -44.39 -24.32
C ALA A 374 11.82 -44.79 -24.37
N GLY A 375 10.97 -44.20 -25.19
CA GLY A 375 11.18 -43.08 -26.12
C GLY A 375 9.87 -42.75 -26.85
N ILE A 376 9.91 -41.76 -27.75
CA ILE A 376 8.97 -41.65 -28.88
C ILE A 376 9.85 -41.33 -30.09
N GLU A 377 9.70 -42.11 -31.15
CA GLU A 377 10.52 -42.05 -32.35
C GLU A 377 10.02 -40.95 -33.29
N ASP A 378 10.92 -40.06 -33.72
CA ASP A 378 10.74 -39.28 -34.94
C ASP A 378 11.21 -40.13 -36.13
N VAL A 379 10.39 -40.20 -37.19
CA VAL A 379 10.76 -40.89 -38.43
C VAL A 379 11.49 -39.91 -39.34
N GLU A 380 12.82 -40.04 -39.41
CA GLU A 380 13.61 -39.47 -40.52
C GLU A 380 13.45 -40.32 -41.79
N GLY A 381 13.61 -39.67 -42.94
CA GLY A 381 13.49 -40.28 -44.26
C GLY A 381 14.01 -39.32 -45.33
N ASP A 382 15.34 -39.16 -45.36
CA ASP A 382 16.04 -38.44 -46.43
C ASP A 382 15.73 -39.03 -47.82
N HIS A 383 15.64 -38.17 -48.83
CA HIS A 383 16.49 -38.27 -50.02
C HIS A 383 16.33 -37.06 -50.95
N ASP A 384 17.38 -36.22 -50.94
CA ASP A 384 18.25 -36.00 -52.10
C ASP A 384 17.77 -35.36 -53.43
N LEU A 385 18.69 -34.52 -53.90
CA LEU A 385 19.00 -34.11 -55.28
C LEU A 385 18.24 -32.98 -55.98
N ALA A 386 19.07 -32.07 -56.46
CA ALA A 386 18.81 -30.85 -57.21
C ALA A 386 18.39 -31.07 -58.68
N VAL A 387 17.91 -29.98 -59.30
CA VAL A 387 18.00 -29.54 -60.72
C VAL A 387 17.00 -28.36 -60.82
N ASP A 388 17.45 -27.11 -60.84
CA ASP A 388 17.77 -26.28 -62.03
C ASP A 388 16.55 -25.93 -62.91
N GLY A 389 16.45 -24.67 -63.35
CA GLY A 389 15.43 -24.19 -64.29
C GLY A 389 14.56 -23.00 -63.83
N ARG A 390 14.82 -21.84 -64.45
CA ARG A 390 13.85 -20.97 -65.18
C ARG A 390 12.35 -21.35 -65.11
N ASP A 391 11.40 -20.42 -64.98
CA ASP A 391 11.36 -18.98 -65.35
C ASP A 391 10.72 -18.09 -64.25
#